data_AF-A0A2E7CBV8-F1
#
_entry.id   AF-A0A2E7CBV8-F1
#
_cell.length_a   1.000
_cell.length_b   1.000
_cell.length_c   1.000
_cell.angle_alpha   90.00
_cell.angle_beta   90.00
_cell.angle_gamma   90.00
#
_symmetry.space_group_name_H-M   'P 1'
#
loop_
_entity.id
_entity.type
_entity.pdbx_description
1 polymer ?
#
loop_
_entity_poly.entity_id
_entity_poly.type
_entity_poly.pdbx_seq_one_letter_code
_entity_poly.pdbx_strand_id
1 'polypeptide(L)'
;MKLAIIGYGKLGKAVGSAWEEDGGIVTDTITSSSKWKASELDCDVVLESSTPDSATRNILACINCGLPVVVGSTGWYKDLAKVEEAIQQTHGQLFHATNFSIGVHLLNVFSTQMASTLRSFKNYKPAIVESHHIHKLDKPSGTALTLSEKISDVSGISKIKIDSIREEEIIGIHELVWNSEMDSISIKHEAKNRKGFALGAVQAAKWIVEQKSKGRTSVFTMDDMIKEL
;
A
#
# COMPACT_ATOMS: atom_id res chain seq x y z
N MET A 1 8.33 16.82 -11.71
CA MET A 1 8.61 16.34 -10.34
C MET A 1 9.76 15.35 -10.40
N LYS A 2 10.72 15.46 -9.49
CA LYS A 2 11.95 14.67 -9.45
C LYS A 2 11.82 13.56 -8.40
N LEU A 3 12.13 12.33 -8.78
CA LEU A 3 12.09 11.15 -7.92
C LEU A 3 13.49 10.56 -7.78
N ALA A 4 13.93 10.35 -6.55
CA ALA A 4 15.06 9.47 -6.26
C ALA A 4 14.54 8.10 -5.79
N ILE A 5 15.22 7.03 -6.19
CA ILE A 5 14.82 5.65 -5.85
C ILE A 5 15.94 4.96 -5.09
N ILE A 6 15.66 4.59 -3.84
CA ILE A 6 16.52 3.74 -3.02
C ILE A 6 16.01 2.30 -3.11
N GLY A 7 16.84 1.40 -3.64
CA GLY A 7 16.46 0.02 -3.93
C GLY A 7 15.91 -0.13 -5.34
N TYR A 8 16.78 -0.12 -6.34
CA TYR A 8 16.39 -0.25 -7.76
C TYR A 8 16.15 -1.72 -8.21
N GLY A 9 15.37 -2.46 -7.41
CA GLY A 9 14.93 -3.83 -7.68
C GLY A 9 13.70 -3.91 -8.58
N LYS A 10 12.89 -4.97 -8.47
CA LYS A 10 11.67 -5.15 -9.28
C LYS A 10 10.67 -4.01 -9.10
N LEU A 11 10.39 -3.62 -7.84
CA LEU A 11 9.47 -2.53 -7.53
C LEU A 11 10.07 -1.18 -7.95
N GLY A 12 11.30 -0.86 -7.54
CA GLY A 12 11.96 0.40 -7.91
C GLY A 12 12.02 0.63 -9.42
N LYS A 13 12.34 -0.40 -10.22
CA LYS A 13 12.30 -0.31 -11.70
C LYS A 13 10.89 -0.04 -12.22
N ALA A 14 9.89 -0.77 -11.72
CA ALA A 14 8.51 -0.61 -12.17
C ALA A 14 7.96 0.78 -11.83
N VAL A 15 8.27 1.31 -10.65
CA VAL A 15 7.89 2.67 -10.26
C VAL A 15 8.65 3.71 -11.06
N GLY A 16 9.97 3.52 -11.28
CA GLY A 16 10.77 4.42 -12.10
C GLY A 16 10.20 4.56 -13.52
N SER A 17 9.92 3.44 -14.19
CA SER A 17 9.30 3.47 -15.52
C SER A 17 7.91 4.12 -15.50
N ALA A 18 7.06 3.77 -14.51
CA ALA A 18 5.73 4.37 -14.39
C ALA A 18 5.79 5.89 -14.09
N TRP A 19 6.80 6.35 -13.35
CA TRP A 19 7.03 7.75 -13.04
C TRP A 19 7.43 8.56 -14.28
N GLU A 20 8.32 8.02 -15.10
CA GLU A 20 8.73 8.64 -16.37
C GLU A 20 7.60 8.66 -17.40
N GLU A 21 6.84 7.56 -17.53
CA GLU A 21 5.64 7.47 -18.39
C GLU A 21 4.59 8.54 -18.03
N ASP A 22 4.53 8.93 -16.76
CA ASP A 22 3.61 9.92 -16.19
C ASP A 22 4.22 11.35 -16.15
N GLY A 23 5.36 11.55 -16.83
CA GLY A 23 5.99 12.86 -17.06
C GLY A 23 6.93 13.34 -15.94
N GLY A 24 7.21 12.48 -14.96
CA GLY A 24 8.22 12.71 -13.93
C GLY A 24 9.65 12.46 -14.43
N ILE A 25 10.64 12.86 -13.62
CA ILE A 25 12.06 12.61 -13.89
C ILE A 25 12.62 11.77 -12.75
N VAL A 26 13.27 10.65 -13.07
CA VAL A 26 14.07 9.88 -12.11
C VAL A 26 15.48 10.44 -12.09
N THR A 27 15.92 10.99 -10.95
CA THR A 27 17.24 11.63 -10.84
C THR A 27 18.32 10.67 -10.38
N ASP A 28 17.96 9.75 -9.48
CA ASP A 28 18.89 8.85 -8.82
C ASP A 28 18.31 7.45 -8.69
N THR A 29 19.14 6.45 -8.97
CA THR A 29 18.83 5.03 -8.76
C THR A 29 19.90 4.39 -7.90
N ILE A 30 19.56 4.18 -6.62
CA ILE A 30 20.49 3.73 -5.58
C ILE A 30 20.33 2.23 -5.39
N THR A 31 21.46 1.52 -5.42
CA THR A 31 21.58 0.07 -5.20
C THR A 31 22.41 -0.20 -3.96
N SER A 32 22.52 -1.47 -3.54
CA SER A 32 23.33 -1.85 -2.37
C SER A 32 24.82 -1.52 -2.51
N SER A 33 25.34 -1.41 -3.73
CA SER A 33 26.73 -1.01 -4.01
C SER A 33 26.94 0.50 -4.14
N SER A 34 25.86 1.30 -4.19
CA SER A 34 25.95 2.74 -4.36
C SER A 34 26.42 3.41 -3.07
N LYS A 35 27.41 4.33 -3.18
CA LYS A 35 27.70 5.30 -2.13
C LYS A 35 26.84 6.53 -2.37
N TRP A 36 26.06 6.94 -1.38
CA TRP A 36 25.14 8.07 -1.51
C TRP A 36 24.94 8.75 -0.16
N LYS A 37 24.48 10.01 -0.18
CA LYS A 37 23.98 10.73 0.99
C LYS A 37 22.67 11.41 0.63
N ALA A 38 21.72 11.42 1.57
CA ALA A 38 20.41 12.06 1.36
C ALA A 38 20.52 13.55 1.00
N SER A 39 21.49 14.26 1.58
CA SER A 39 21.75 15.69 1.31
C SER A 39 22.25 15.98 -0.12
N GLU A 40 22.68 14.95 -0.85
CA GLU A 40 23.20 15.07 -2.23
C GLU A 40 22.11 14.74 -3.27
N LEU A 41 20.91 14.32 -2.86
CA LEU A 41 19.81 13.97 -3.76
C LEU A 41 19.03 15.21 -4.22
N ASP A 42 19.03 15.46 -5.53
CA ASP A 42 18.23 16.52 -6.16
C ASP A 42 16.84 15.97 -6.53
N CYS A 43 15.97 15.79 -5.52
CA CYS A 43 14.64 15.22 -5.71
C CYS A 43 13.54 15.90 -4.89
N ASP A 44 12.30 15.79 -5.34
CA ASP A 44 11.11 16.25 -4.62
C ASP A 44 10.61 15.20 -3.62
N VAL A 45 10.84 13.92 -3.93
CA VAL A 45 10.39 12.76 -3.17
C VAL A 45 11.32 11.56 -3.39
N VAL A 46 11.43 10.70 -2.38
CA VAL A 46 12.21 9.47 -2.40
C VAL A 46 11.29 8.26 -2.35
N LEU A 47 11.46 7.30 -3.27
CA LEU A 47 10.92 5.94 -3.12
C LEU A 47 11.95 5.07 -2.39
N GLU A 48 11.57 4.51 -1.25
CA GLU A 48 12.36 3.53 -0.50
C GLU A 48 11.78 2.13 -0.72
N SER A 49 12.50 1.30 -1.47
CA SER A 49 12.11 -0.08 -1.82
C SER A 49 13.32 -1.04 -1.76
N SER A 50 14.16 -0.86 -0.74
CA SER A 50 15.33 -1.70 -0.48
C SER A 50 14.98 -2.97 0.33
N THR A 51 15.83 -3.35 1.28
CA THR A 51 15.65 -4.53 2.13
C THR A 51 15.16 -4.12 3.52
N PRO A 52 14.50 -5.02 4.28
CA PRO A 52 14.03 -4.72 5.64
C PRO A 52 15.13 -4.14 6.55
N ASP A 53 16.36 -4.69 6.45
CA ASP A 53 17.48 -4.28 7.31
C ASP A 53 18.08 -2.91 6.94
N SER A 54 17.82 -2.42 5.73
CA SER A 54 18.28 -1.11 5.27
C SER A 54 17.20 -0.03 5.29
N ALA A 55 15.93 -0.41 5.21
CA ALA A 55 14.80 0.49 5.08
C ALA A 55 14.79 1.59 6.15
N THR A 56 14.80 1.22 7.44
CA THR A 56 14.78 2.17 8.57
C THR A 56 15.93 3.20 8.47
N ARG A 57 17.14 2.75 8.12
CA ARG A 57 18.30 3.63 7.98
C ARG A 57 18.13 4.63 6.85
N ASN A 58 17.62 4.16 5.70
CA ASN A 58 17.39 4.99 4.52
C ASN A 58 16.30 6.03 4.78
N ILE A 59 15.20 5.60 5.39
CA ILE A 59 14.07 6.46 5.79
C ILE A 59 14.56 7.60 6.67
N LEU A 60 15.28 7.28 7.75
CA LEU A 60 15.80 8.29 8.68
C LEU A 60 16.78 9.25 8.02
N ALA A 61 17.66 8.75 7.13
CA ALA A 61 18.59 9.60 6.40
C ALA A 61 17.87 10.65 5.53
N CYS A 62 16.82 10.25 4.82
CA CYS A 62 16.03 11.14 3.97
C CYS A 62 15.19 12.13 4.77
N ILE A 63 14.48 11.65 5.80
CA ILE A 63 13.62 12.50 6.64
C ILE A 63 14.43 13.59 7.36
N ASN A 64 15.64 13.25 7.86
CA ASN A 64 16.53 14.22 8.49
C ASN A 64 17.04 15.31 7.53
N CYS A 65 16.95 15.09 6.22
CA CYS A 65 17.23 16.09 5.19
C CYS A 65 15.97 16.80 4.68
N GLY A 66 14.81 16.55 5.28
CA GLY A 66 13.52 17.14 4.87
C GLY A 66 12.95 16.56 3.58
N LEU A 67 13.45 15.41 3.11
CA LEU A 67 12.94 14.73 1.92
C LEU A 67 11.72 13.85 2.30
N PRO A 68 10.56 14.01 1.64
CA PRO A 68 9.44 13.08 1.79
C PRO A 68 9.83 11.70 1.30
N VAL A 69 9.40 10.67 2.04
CA VAL A 69 9.74 9.28 1.72
C VAL A 69 8.47 8.46 1.51
N VAL A 70 8.36 7.78 0.37
CA VAL A 70 7.37 6.73 0.12
C VAL A 70 8.03 5.37 0.28
N VAL A 71 7.57 4.57 1.23
CA VAL A 71 8.17 3.27 1.57
C VAL A 71 7.34 2.14 1.00
N GLY A 72 7.97 1.39 0.09
CA GLY A 72 7.49 0.10 -0.41
C GLY A 72 8.24 -1.11 0.12
N SER A 73 9.32 -0.91 0.90
CA SER A 73 9.95 -2.00 1.64
C SER A 73 8.99 -2.57 2.68
N THR A 74 8.96 -3.89 2.81
CA THR A 74 8.22 -4.59 3.87
C THR A 74 9.15 -4.96 5.03
N GLY A 75 8.60 -5.33 6.19
CA GLY A 75 9.38 -5.94 7.28
C GLY A 75 10.19 -4.99 8.17
N TRP A 76 10.06 -3.67 8.00
CA TRP A 76 10.76 -2.66 8.80
C TRP A 76 9.90 -2.09 9.95
N TYR A 77 8.61 -2.42 10.01
CA TYR A 77 7.62 -1.84 10.94
C TYR A 77 7.95 -1.99 12.44
N LYS A 78 8.86 -2.90 12.81
CA LYS A 78 9.40 -2.97 14.18
C LYS A 78 10.04 -1.65 14.64
N ASP A 79 10.52 -0.84 13.69
CA ASP A 79 11.14 0.45 13.94
C ASP A 79 10.18 1.64 13.67
N LEU A 80 8.87 1.40 13.48
CA LEU A 80 7.91 2.46 13.14
C LEU A 80 7.89 3.58 14.18
N ALA A 81 7.84 3.25 15.47
CA ALA A 81 7.85 4.23 16.56
C ALA A 81 9.10 5.14 16.53
N LYS A 82 10.26 4.58 16.16
CA LYS A 82 11.50 5.33 16.01
C LYS A 82 11.42 6.32 14.83
N VAL A 83 10.78 5.91 13.74
CA VAL A 83 10.59 6.77 12.56
C VAL A 83 9.56 7.88 12.86
N GLU A 84 8.48 7.56 13.58
CA GLU A 84 7.50 8.55 14.04
C GLU A 84 8.14 9.62 14.92
N GLU A 85 8.99 9.24 15.87
CA GLU A 85 9.75 10.17 16.70
C GLU A 85 10.63 11.10 15.85
N ALA A 86 11.35 10.55 14.87
CA ALA A 86 12.18 11.35 13.97
C ALA A 86 11.35 12.33 13.14
N ILE A 87 10.16 11.93 12.66
CA ILE A 87 9.24 12.81 11.92
C ILE A 87 8.77 13.98 12.79
N GLN A 88 8.44 13.72 14.06
CA GLN A 88 8.02 14.76 14.99
C GLN A 88 9.14 15.80 15.22
N GLN A 89 10.39 15.35 15.32
CA GLN A 89 11.55 16.22 15.55
C GLN A 89 11.96 17.03 14.30
N THR A 90 11.79 16.45 13.12
CA THR A 90 12.27 17.03 11.85
C THR A 90 11.19 17.74 11.05
N HIS A 91 9.92 17.62 11.45
CA HIS A 91 8.76 17.97 10.63
C HIS A 91 8.81 17.26 9.27
N GLY A 92 9.21 15.99 9.28
CA GLY A 92 9.32 15.15 8.10
C GLY A 92 7.98 14.64 7.57
N GLN A 93 8.05 13.86 6.49
CA GLN A 93 6.91 13.13 5.98
C GLN A 93 7.31 11.74 5.55
N LEU A 94 6.43 10.79 5.87
CA LEU A 94 6.55 9.41 5.46
C LEU A 94 5.22 8.94 4.92
N PHE A 95 5.24 8.24 3.80
CA PHE A 95 4.12 7.45 3.32
C PHE A 95 4.54 5.99 3.36
N HIS A 96 3.78 5.11 3.99
CA HIS A 96 4.09 3.69 3.94
C HIS A 96 2.90 2.84 3.54
N ALA A 97 3.17 1.80 2.76
CA ALA A 97 2.17 0.81 2.38
C ALA A 97 2.79 -0.58 2.29
N THR A 98 2.10 -1.58 2.85
CA THR A 98 2.41 -3.00 2.59
C THR A 98 1.97 -3.43 1.19
N ASN A 99 1.10 -2.65 0.56
CA ASN A 99 0.55 -2.88 -0.77
C ASN A 99 0.12 -1.53 -1.38
N PHE A 100 0.61 -1.21 -2.59
CA PHE A 100 0.24 0.02 -3.31
C PHE A 100 -0.94 -0.16 -4.28
N SER A 101 -1.61 -1.32 -4.34
CA SER A 101 -2.77 -1.47 -5.21
C SER A 101 -3.92 -0.59 -4.73
N ILE A 102 -4.20 0.46 -5.49
CA ILE A 102 -5.37 1.34 -5.26
C ILE A 102 -6.65 0.52 -5.24
N GLY A 103 -6.80 -0.43 -6.16
CA GLY A 103 -7.98 -1.29 -6.24
C GLY A 103 -8.22 -2.12 -4.98
N VAL A 104 -7.15 -2.61 -4.33
CA VAL A 104 -7.27 -3.35 -3.06
C VAL A 104 -7.74 -2.42 -1.93
N HIS A 105 -7.25 -1.19 -1.88
CA HIS A 105 -7.68 -0.25 -0.84
C HIS A 105 -9.09 0.29 -1.08
N LEU A 106 -9.48 0.53 -2.34
CA LEU A 106 -10.86 0.83 -2.70
C LEU A 106 -11.80 -0.33 -2.35
N LEU A 107 -11.39 -1.59 -2.60
CA LEU A 107 -12.13 -2.76 -2.14
C LEU A 107 -12.35 -2.69 -0.63
N ASN A 108 -11.31 -2.41 0.17
CA ASN A 108 -11.44 -2.27 1.62
C ASN A 108 -12.45 -1.17 2.01
N VAL A 109 -12.34 0.02 1.42
CA VAL A 109 -13.23 1.16 1.71
C VAL A 109 -14.68 0.80 1.41
N PHE A 110 -14.98 0.37 0.19
CA PHE A 110 -16.36 0.04 -0.20
C PHE A 110 -16.90 -1.18 0.55
N SER A 111 -16.06 -2.16 0.83
CA SER A 111 -16.46 -3.33 1.63
C SER A 111 -16.83 -2.92 3.06
N THR A 112 -16.06 -2.04 3.70
CA THR A 112 -16.40 -1.55 5.06
C THR A 112 -17.70 -0.75 5.07
N GLN A 113 -17.93 0.08 4.05
CA GLN A 113 -19.20 0.80 3.89
C GLN A 113 -20.37 -0.19 3.72
N MET A 114 -20.22 -1.16 2.81
CA MET A 114 -21.20 -2.22 2.57
C MET A 114 -21.50 -3.01 3.85
N ALA A 115 -20.49 -3.37 4.62
CA ALA A 115 -20.63 -4.09 5.88
C ALA A 115 -21.35 -3.28 6.96
N SER A 116 -21.06 -1.98 7.06
CA SER A 116 -21.73 -1.05 7.97
C SER A 116 -23.24 -0.97 7.69
N THR A 117 -23.63 -0.98 6.42
CA THR A 117 -25.03 -1.00 6.01
C THR A 117 -25.67 -2.38 6.25
N LEU A 118 -25.00 -3.45 5.85
CA LEU A 118 -25.56 -4.81 5.87
C LEU A 118 -25.65 -5.43 7.27
N ARG A 119 -24.90 -4.93 8.27
CA ARG A 119 -25.00 -5.43 9.65
C ARG A 119 -26.40 -5.35 10.26
N SER A 120 -27.25 -4.45 9.74
CA SER A 120 -28.65 -4.31 10.16
C SER A 120 -29.55 -5.44 9.64
N PHE A 121 -29.11 -6.22 8.66
CA PHE A 121 -29.88 -7.26 7.97
C PHE A 121 -29.34 -8.67 8.30
N LYS A 122 -29.90 -9.29 9.35
CA LYS A 122 -29.38 -10.55 9.93
C LYS A 122 -29.35 -11.76 8.98
N ASN A 123 -30.15 -11.73 7.93
CA ASN A 123 -30.27 -12.79 6.92
C ASN A 123 -29.09 -12.80 5.93
N TYR A 124 -28.38 -11.68 5.76
CA TYR A 124 -27.17 -11.67 4.93
C TYR A 124 -25.98 -12.19 5.72
N LYS A 125 -25.24 -13.11 5.09
CA LYS A 125 -24.01 -13.69 5.64
C LYS A 125 -22.82 -13.32 4.77
N PRO A 126 -21.77 -12.71 5.33
CA PRO A 126 -20.57 -12.40 4.58
C PRO A 126 -19.69 -13.63 4.39
N ALA A 127 -19.06 -13.74 3.22
CA ALA A 127 -17.98 -14.65 2.92
C ALA A 127 -16.98 -13.95 1.99
N ILE A 128 -15.70 -14.29 2.12
CA ILE A 128 -14.64 -13.82 1.25
C ILE A 128 -14.20 -14.99 0.37
N VAL A 129 -14.06 -14.74 -0.92
CA VAL A 129 -13.44 -15.66 -1.87
C VAL A 129 -12.18 -15.00 -2.40
N GLU A 130 -11.07 -15.73 -2.41
CA GLU A 130 -9.81 -15.25 -3.00
C GLU A 130 -9.15 -16.30 -3.89
N SER A 131 -8.76 -15.89 -5.09
CA SER A 131 -8.05 -16.75 -6.05
C SER A 131 -6.65 -16.20 -6.33
N HIS A 132 -5.66 -17.08 -6.31
CA HIS A 132 -4.29 -16.79 -6.69
C HIS A 132 -3.66 -17.98 -7.43
N HIS A 133 -2.52 -17.75 -8.06
CA HIS A 133 -1.75 -18.76 -8.74
C HIS A 133 -1.35 -19.94 -7.84
N ILE A 134 -1.10 -21.09 -8.45
CA ILE A 134 -0.77 -22.35 -7.74
C ILE A 134 0.49 -22.24 -6.86
N HIS A 135 1.42 -21.35 -7.21
CA HIS A 135 2.68 -21.16 -6.47
C HIS A 135 2.55 -20.31 -5.20
N LYS A 136 1.37 -19.76 -4.88
CA LYS A 136 1.20 -18.93 -3.68
C LYS A 136 1.04 -19.80 -2.44
N LEU A 137 2.07 -19.80 -1.59
CA LEU A 137 2.18 -20.67 -0.41
C LEU A 137 1.28 -20.25 0.75
N ASP A 138 1.08 -18.94 0.96
CA ASP A 138 0.24 -18.43 2.05
C ASP A 138 -1.25 -18.62 1.75
N LYS A 139 -2.00 -19.15 2.72
CA LYS A 139 -3.45 -19.32 2.67
C LYS A 139 -4.06 -19.11 4.07
N PRO A 140 -4.99 -18.15 4.25
CA PRO A 140 -5.44 -17.14 3.28
C PRO A 140 -4.36 -16.11 2.93
N SER A 141 -4.55 -15.37 1.84
CA SER A 141 -3.68 -14.26 1.46
C SER A 141 -3.75 -13.11 2.48
N GLY A 142 -2.66 -12.36 2.63
CA GLY A 142 -2.62 -11.17 3.50
C GLY A 142 -3.75 -10.17 3.20
N THR A 143 -4.05 -9.92 1.92
CA THR A 143 -5.17 -9.06 1.52
C THR A 143 -6.53 -9.59 1.98
N ALA A 144 -6.75 -10.91 1.91
CA ALA A 144 -7.99 -11.52 2.39
C ALA A 144 -8.12 -11.44 3.91
N LEU A 145 -7.00 -11.60 4.65
CA LEU A 145 -6.96 -11.43 6.10
C LEU A 145 -7.29 -10.00 6.51
N THR A 146 -6.64 -9.00 5.89
CA THR A 146 -6.91 -7.58 6.13
C THR A 146 -8.36 -7.22 5.82
N LEU A 147 -8.90 -7.73 4.70
CA LEU A 147 -10.31 -7.52 4.36
C LEU A 147 -11.22 -8.13 5.43
N SER A 148 -10.95 -9.37 5.86
CA SER A 148 -11.73 -10.02 6.91
C SER A 148 -11.71 -9.24 8.22
N GLU A 149 -10.55 -8.78 8.69
CA GLU A 149 -10.43 -7.97 9.91
C GLU A 149 -11.28 -6.69 9.80
N LYS A 150 -11.09 -5.91 8.73
CA LYS A 150 -11.84 -4.66 8.53
C LYS A 150 -13.35 -4.87 8.51
N ILE A 151 -13.84 -5.97 7.92
CA ILE A 151 -15.27 -6.28 7.88
C ILE A 151 -15.78 -6.79 9.22
N SER A 152 -15.00 -7.61 9.92
CA SER A 152 -15.33 -8.07 11.26
C SER A 152 -15.49 -6.91 12.24
N ASP A 153 -14.57 -5.94 12.21
CA ASP A 153 -14.59 -4.76 13.08
C ASP A 153 -15.86 -3.91 12.88
N VAL A 154 -16.28 -3.72 11.62
CA VAL A 154 -17.42 -2.85 11.28
C VAL A 154 -18.77 -3.54 11.46
N SER A 155 -18.85 -4.83 11.09
CA SER A 155 -20.09 -5.61 11.13
C SER A 155 -20.38 -6.24 12.50
N GLY A 156 -19.36 -6.41 13.35
CA GLY A 156 -19.45 -7.16 14.60
C GLY A 156 -19.43 -8.69 14.40
N ILE A 157 -19.18 -9.18 13.19
CA ILE A 157 -19.13 -10.61 12.87
C ILE A 157 -17.72 -11.12 13.12
N SER A 158 -17.53 -11.91 14.18
CA SER A 158 -16.20 -12.32 14.65
C SER A 158 -15.43 -13.26 13.72
N LYS A 159 -16.12 -14.00 12.84
CA LYS A 159 -15.48 -14.97 11.96
C LYS A 159 -16.13 -14.98 10.59
N ILE A 160 -15.52 -14.26 9.66
CA ILE A 160 -15.90 -14.27 8.26
C ILE A 160 -15.22 -15.47 7.59
N LYS A 161 -15.99 -16.25 6.84
CA LYS A 161 -15.44 -17.39 6.09
C LYS A 161 -14.55 -16.86 4.97
N ILE A 162 -13.35 -17.44 4.82
CA ILE A 162 -12.45 -17.14 3.71
C ILE A 162 -12.19 -18.42 2.92
N ASP A 163 -12.66 -18.45 1.69
CA ASP A 163 -12.43 -19.55 0.74
C ASP A 163 -11.27 -19.17 -0.19
N SER A 164 -10.12 -19.81 0.00
CA SER A 164 -8.94 -19.56 -0.84
C SER A 164 -8.76 -20.62 -1.93
N ILE A 165 -8.73 -20.17 -3.17
CA ILE A 165 -8.55 -20.95 -4.38
C ILE A 165 -7.11 -20.74 -4.89
N ARG A 166 -6.48 -21.83 -5.33
CA ARG A 166 -5.12 -21.83 -5.89
C ARG A 166 -5.19 -22.47 -7.27
N GLU A 167 -5.24 -21.65 -8.31
CA GLU A 167 -5.49 -22.09 -9.68
C GLU A 167 -4.73 -21.23 -10.69
N GLU A 168 -4.26 -21.89 -11.74
CA GLU A 168 -3.60 -21.26 -12.89
C GLU A 168 -2.49 -20.27 -12.49
N GLU A 169 -2.38 -19.17 -13.24
CA GLU A 169 -1.47 -18.04 -13.04
C GLU A 169 -2.24 -16.78 -12.60
N ILE A 170 -3.34 -16.95 -11.85
CA ILE A 170 -4.13 -15.82 -11.33
C ILE A 170 -3.25 -14.95 -10.42
N ILE A 171 -3.14 -13.67 -10.74
CA ILE A 171 -2.30 -12.74 -9.96
C ILE A 171 -2.91 -12.47 -8.58
N GLY A 172 -4.23 -12.29 -8.54
CA GLY A 172 -4.99 -12.08 -7.30
C GLY A 172 -6.39 -11.58 -7.59
N ILE A 173 -7.39 -12.33 -7.15
CA ILE A 173 -8.80 -11.93 -7.14
C ILE A 173 -9.27 -11.99 -5.69
N HIS A 174 -10.02 -10.97 -5.27
CA HIS A 174 -10.60 -10.89 -3.94
C HIS A 174 -12.04 -10.41 -4.07
N GLU A 175 -12.97 -11.18 -3.53
CA GLU A 175 -14.39 -10.89 -3.56
C GLU A 175 -14.99 -11.00 -2.16
N LEU A 176 -15.70 -9.96 -1.72
CA LEU A 176 -16.58 -10.03 -0.57
C LEU A 176 -18.01 -10.26 -1.08
N VAL A 177 -18.62 -11.35 -0.66
CA VAL A 177 -20.00 -11.70 -0.99
C VAL A 177 -20.84 -11.62 0.29
N TRP A 178 -22.00 -11.00 0.21
CA TRP A 178 -23.05 -11.10 1.20
C TRP A 178 -24.23 -11.85 0.59
N ASN A 179 -24.55 -13.00 1.17
CA ASN A 179 -25.56 -13.91 0.63
C ASN A 179 -26.75 -14.05 1.59
N SER A 180 -27.96 -14.05 1.06
CA SER A 180 -29.20 -14.37 1.76
C SER A 180 -29.96 -15.48 1.01
N GLU A 181 -31.15 -15.87 1.49
CA GLU A 181 -32.01 -16.81 0.74
C GLU A 181 -32.61 -16.17 -0.53
N MET A 182 -32.70 -14.85 -0.58
CA MET A 182 -33.40 -14.13 -1.65
C MET A 182 -32.46 -13.65 -2.75
N ASP A 183 -31.27 -13.21 -2.37
CA ASP A 183 -30.28 -12.64 -3.27
C ASP A 183 -28.87 -12.64 -2.69
N SER A 184 -27.92 -12.25 -3.53
CA SER A 184 -26.52 -12.06 -3.20
C SER A 184 -26.04 -10.72 -3.75
N ILE A 185 -25.23 -10.01 -2.98
CA ILE A 185 -24.51 -8.83 -3.44
C ILE A 185 -23.03 -9.02 -3.16
N SER A 186 -22.18 -8.65 -4.13
CA SER A 186 -20.74 -8.79 -3.99
C SER A 186 -19.97 -7.57 -4.49
N ILE A 187 -18.75 -7.44 -3.99
CA ILE A 187 -17.75 -6.51 -4.51
C ILE A 187 -16.45 -7.29 -4.78
N LYS A 188 -15.92 -7.11 -5.98
CA LYS A 188 -14.77 -7.86 -6.49
C LYS A 188 -13.65 -6.94 -6.95
N HIS A 189 -12.44 -7.27 -6.53
CA HIS A 189 -11.19 -6.73 -7.07
C HIS A 189 -10.44 -7.82 -7.83
N GLU A 190 -9.88 -7.46 -8.98
CA GLU A 190 -9.05 -8.34 -9.80
C GLU A 190 -7.77 -7.60 -10.22
N ALA A 191 -6.62 -8.14 -9.83
CA ALA A 191 -5.33 -7.65 -10.29
C ALA A 191 -4.99 -8.22 -11.67
N LYS A 192 -5.02 -7.41 -12.72
CA LYS A 192 -4.71 -7.85 -14.10
C LYS A 192 -3.22 -7.95 -14.39
N ASN A 193 -2.40 -7.16 -13.70
CA ASN A 193 -0.94 -7.19 -13.81
C ASN A 193 -0.31 -6.47 -12.61
N ARG A 194 1.01 -6.63 -12.46
CA ARG A 194 1.78 -6.00 -11.36
C ARG A 194 2.06 -4.52 -11.57
N LYS A 195 1.74 -3.92 -12.74
CA LYS A 195 1.92 -2.47 -12.97
C LYS A 195 1.02 -1.63 -12.07
N GLY A 196 -0.14 -2.17 -11.64
CA GLY A 196 -1.05 -1.49 -10.72
C GLY A 196 -0.40 -1.07 -9.41
N PHE A 197 0.55 -1.85 -8.88
CA PHE A 197 1.30 -1.49 -7.68
C PHE A 197 2.25 -0.31 -7.91
N ALA A 198 2.89 -0.27 -9.08
CA ALA A 198 3.78 0.83 -9.43
C ALA A 198 3.00 2.14 -9.57
N LEU A 199 1.86 2.10 -10.26
CA LEU A 199 0.98 3.26 -10.42
C LEU A 199 0.47 3.81 -9.08
N GLY A 200 0.12 2.93 -8.13
CA GLY A 200 -0.27 3.38 -6.80
C GLY A 200 0.86 4.01 -6.00
N ALA A 201 2.09 3.52 -6.14
CA ALA A 201 3.27 4.15 -5.54
C ALA A 201 3.57 5.52 -6.17
N VAL A 202 3.40 5.67 -7.48
CA VAL A 202 3.47 6.97 -8.18
C VAL A 202 2.44 7.94 -7.61
N GLN A 203 1.18 7.51 -7.45
CA GLN A 203 0.13 8.35 -6.88
C GLN A 203 0.42 8.74 -5.43
N ALA A 204 0.88 7.81 -4.60
CA ALA A 204 1.30 8.10 -3.23
C ALA A 204 2.45 9.12 -3.17
N ALA A 205 3.43 9.01 -4.08
CA ALA A 205 4.57 9.92 -4.17
C ALA A 205 4.16 11.34 -4.61
N LYS A 206 3.22 11.48 -5.54
CA LYS A 206 2.65 12.79 -5.87
C LYS A 206 1.86 13.37 -4.71
N TRP A 207 1.00 12.55 -4.10
CA TRP A 207 0.11 12.99 -3.02
C TRP A 207 0.89 13.47 -1.80
N ILE A 208 1.95 12.78 -1.37
CA ILE A 208 2.75 13.21 -0.20
C ILE A 208 3.47 14.54 -0.46
N VAL A 209 3.94 14.79 -1.68
CA VAL A 209 4.53 16.08 -2.07
C VAL A 209 3.49 17.20 -2.00
N GLU A 210 2.26 16.96 -2.44
CA GLU A 210 1.16 17.90 -2.28
C GLU A 210 0.85 18.16 -0.80
N GLN A 211 0.86 17.14 0.06
CA GLN A 211 0.68 17.35 1.50
C GLN A 211 1.79 18.21 2.10
N LYS A 212 3.02 18.11 1.58
CA LYS A 212 4.14 18.97 2.00
C LYS A 212 3.84 20.42 1.70
N SER A 213 3.36 20.70 0.48
CA SER A 213 3.01 22.06 0.05
C SER A 213 1.89 22.68 0.88
N LYS A 214 1.01 21.84 1.47
CA LYS A 214 -0.05 22.23 2.41
C LYS A 214 0.45 22.37 3.86
N GLY A 215 1.74 22.18 4.13
CA GLY A 215 2.33 22.25 5.47
C GLY A 215 2.01 21.06 6.39
N ARG A 216 1.47 19.95 5.85
CA ARG A 216 1.14 18.75 6.63
C ARG A 216 2.37 17.87 6.78
N THR A 217 2.75 17.55 8.01
CA THR A 217 3.90 16.70 8.33
C THR A 217 3.43 15.56 9.23
N SER A 218 3.56 14.32 8.76
CA SER A 218 3.06 13.14 9.46
C SER A 218 3.56 11.84 8.82
N VAL A 219 3.16 10.72 9.44
CA VAL A 219 3.12 9.42 8.79
C VAL A 219 1.77 9.26 8.11
N PHE A 220 1.79 8.92 6.83
CA PHE A 220 0.63 8.71 5.99
C PHE A 220 0.60 7.29 5.45
N THR A 221 -0.61 6.85 5.10
CA THR A 221 -0.91 5.54 4.55
C THR A 221 -1.81 5.65 3.32
N MET A 222 -2.03 4.52 2.65
CA MET A 222 -3.02 4.43 1.57
C MET A 222 -4.43 4.78 2.04
N ASP A 223 -4.80 4.42 3.27
CA ASP A 223 -6.10 4.76 3.85
C ASP A 223 -6.25 6.29 4.01
N ASP A 224 -5.19 7.01 4.36
CA ASP A 224 -5.21 8.48 4.47
C ASP A 224 -5.38 9.14 3.10
N MET A 225 -4.61 8.67 2.10
CA MET A 225 -4.73 9.18 0.74
C MET A 225 -6.13 8.96 0.16
N ILE A 226 -6.69 7.77 0.33
CA ILE A 226 -7.97 7.41 -0.29
C ILE A 226 -9.15 8.10 0.39
N LYS A 227 -9.08 8.39 1.69
CA LYS A 227 -10.11 9.18 2.39
C LYS A 227 -10.19 10.63 1.92
N GLU A 228 -9.16 11.14 1.26
CA GLU A 228 -9.08 12.51 0.77
C GLU A 228 -9.41 12.65 -0.73
N LEU A 229 -9.68 11.54 -1.42
CA LEU A 229 -10.18 11.51 -2.80
C LEU A 229 -11.71 11.59 -2.82
#